data_AF-A0A2U1NQD5-F1
#
_entry.id   AF-A0A2U1NQD5-F1
#
_cell.length_a   1.000
_cell.length_b   1.000
_cell.length_c   1.000
_cell.angle_alpha   90.00
_cell.angle_beta   90.00
_cell.angle_gamma   90.00
#
_symmetry.space_group_name_H-M   'P 1'
#
loop_
_entity.id
_entity.type
_entity.pdbx_description
1 polymer ?
#
loop_
_entity_poly.entity_id
_entity_poly.type
_entity_poly.pdbx_seq_one_letter_code
_entity_poly.pdbx_strand_id
1 'polypeptide(L)'
;MYELSKQLQGYPAWKQLKEALRSSMEGSIVPAFETSCKAMVDQVDATFQKGLQQQVDSTHSPLAVSLTDAIHSASSITRTLSSDVADGQRKLVALAVAGANSRTGGSLMTQLSNGSIDGFLEKIEAPVDPTKELSRLVYEHKYEEAFTYALQRSDVWIVSWLCSQVDLQGILTSNPLPLSQGVLLSLLQQLACDISNDTSRKLSWMMDTVVAIKPSDGMIAMHVRPILDQVYSILNHQVSLPNKSVSELSSIRVLMKLINSTIRGL
;
A
#
# COMPACT_ATOMS: atom_id res chain seq x y z
N MET A 1 51.52 -8.35 -25.58
CA MET A 1 50.25 -8.10 -26.30
C MET A 1 49.85 -6.62 -26.34
N TYR A 2 50.08 -5.83 -25.28
CA TYR A 2 49.79 -4.38 -25.27
C TYR A 2 50.65 -3.54 -26.25
N GLU A 3 51.88 -3.98 -26.54
CA GLU A 3 52.76 -3.21 -27.44
C GLU A 3 52.51 -3.48 -28.93
N LEU A 4 51.95 -4.66 -29.25
CA LEU A 4 51.54 -5.02 -30.61
C LEU A 4 50.25 -4.30 -31.03
N SER A 5 49.32 -4.07 -30.09
CA SER A 5 48.08 -3.34 -30.36
C SER A 5 48.34 -1.85 -30.65
N LYS A 6 49.35 -1.25 -30.03
CA LYS A 6 49.75 0.15 -30.25
C LYS A 6 50.38 0.38 -31.63
N GLN A 7 51.20 -0.57 -32.10
CA GLN A 7 51.81 -0.53 -33.44
C GLN A 7 50.79 -0.70 -34.58
N LEU A 8 49.77 -1.55 -34.40
CA LEU A 8 48.71 -1.77 -35.38
C LEU A 8 47.69 -0.62 -35.47
N GLN A 9 47.59 0.22 -34.43
CA GLN A 9 46.60 1.30 -34.34
C GLN A 9 46.83 2.47 -35.32
N GLY A 10 48.05 2.57 -35.87
CA GLY A 10 48.42 3.58 -36.88
C GLY A 10 48.10 3.18 -38.33
N TYR A 11 47.76 1.91 -38.60
CA TYR A 11 47.52 1.44 -39.96
C TYR A 11 46.09 1.75 -40.42
N PRO A 12 45.89 2.27 -41.65
CA PRO A 12 44.56 2.60 -42.18
C PRO A 12 43.64 1.36 -42.26
N ALA A 13 44.22 0.17 -42.50
CA ALA A 13 43.50 -1.09 -42.51
C ALA A 13 42.88 -1.45 -41.15
N TRP A 14 43.52 -1.09 -40.03
CA TRP A 14 42.98 -1.34 -38.68
C TRP A 14 41.79 -0.43 -38.36
N LYS A 15 41.85 0.84 -38.80
CA LYS A 15 40.72 1.77 -38.68
C LYS A 15 39.52 1.29 -39.49
N GLN A 16 39.75 0.89 -40.74
CA GLN A 16 38.69 0.33 -41.61
C GLN A 16 38.09 -0.96 -41.04
N LEU A 17 38.91 -1.87 -40.49
CA LEU A 17 38.42 -3.07 -39.84
C LEU A 17 37.56 -2.75 -38.61
N LYS A 18 37.99 -1.78 -37.77
CA LYS A 18 37.24 -1.35 -36.60
C LYS A 18 35.91 -0.70 -36.97
N GLU A 19 35.89 0.12 -38.02
CA GLU A 19 34.68 0.75 -38.52
C GLU A 19 33.73 -0.26 -39.19
N ALA A 20 34.25 -1.22 -39.96
CA ALA A 20 33.46 -2.30 -40.53
C ALA A 20 32.86 -3.21 -39.46
N LEU A 21 33.62 -3.53 -38.41
CA LEU A 21 33.14 -4.32 -37.27
C LEU A 21 32.09 -3.56 -36.47
N ARG A 22 32.33 -2.27 -36.19
CA ARG A 22 31.35 -1.39 -35.54
C ARG A 22 30.06 -1.29 -36.34
N SER A 23 30.16 -1.00 -37.64
CA SER A 23 29.00 -0.90 -38.53
C SER A 23 28.24 -2.22 -38.63
N SER A 24 28.94 -3.37 -38.63
CA SER A 24 28.31 -4.69 -38.58
C SER A 24 27.59 -4.94 -37.25
N MET A 25 28.19 -4.57 -36.12
CA MET A 25 27.54 -4.69 -34.81
C MET A 25 26.31 -3.78 -34.67
N GLU A 26 26.43 -2.52 -35.10
CA GLU A 26 25.36 -1.53 -35.07
C GLU A 26 24.24 -1.87 -36.08
N GLY A 27 24.57 -2.49 -37.21
CA GLY A 27 23.59 -2.87 -38.24
C GLY A 27 22.91 -4.22 -38.02
N SER A 28 23.49 -5.13 -37.22
CA SER A 28 23.00 -6.50 -37.09
C SER A 28 22.74 -6.93 -35.64
N ILE A 29 23.68 -6.67 -34.72
CA ILE A 29 23.58 -7.17 -33.34
C ILE A 29 22.64 -6.31 -32.50
N VAL A 30 22.75 -4.97 -32.60
CA VAL A 30 21.87 -4.06 -31.85
C VAL A 30 20.39 -4.25 -32.26
N PRO A 31 20.03 -4.28 -33.55
CA PRO A 31 18.64 -4.48 -33.95
C PRO A 31 18.09 -5.86 -33.58
N ALA A 32 18.91 -6.91 -33.68
CA ALA A 32 18.51 -8.27 -33.28
C ALA A 32 18.26 -8.35 -31.76
N PHE A 33 19.11 -7.70 -30.97
CA PHE A 33 18.95 -7.64 -29.52
C PHE A 33 17.69 -6.83 -29.14
N GLU A 34 17.50 -5.64 -29.71
CA GLU A 34 16.30 -4.83 -29.49
C GLU A 34 15.02 -5.57 -29.88
N THR A 35 15.03 -6.27 -31.02
CA THR A 35 13.90 -7.10 -31.46
C THR A 35 13.64 -8.25 -30.49
N SER A 36 14.69 -8.90 -30.00
CA SER A 36 14.56 -9.98 -29.01
C SER A 36 14.04 -9.46 -27.66
N CYS A 37 14.51 -8.32 -27.19
CA CYS A 37 14.01 -7.67 -25.97
C CYS A 37 12.56 -7.25 -26.12
N LYS A 38 12.19 -6.67 -27.27
CA LYS A 38 10.82 -6.30 -27.59
C LYS A 38 9.90 -7.52 -27.60
N ALA A 39 10.29 -8.60 -28.28
CA ALA A 39 9.53 -9.84 -28.31
C ALA A 39 9.38 -10.46 -26.91
N MET A 40 10.42 -10.39 -26.08
CA MET A 40 10.37 -10.88 -24.69
C MET A 40 9.40 -10.06 -23.84
N VAL A 41 9.38 -8.73 -23.98
CA VAL A 41 8.43 -7.86 -23.28
C VAL A 41 7.00 -8.14 -23.73
N ASP A 42 6.77 -8.21 -25.04
CA ASP A 42 5.45 -8.51 -25.60
C ASP A 42 4.95 -9.91 -25.15
N GLN A 43 5.86 -10.88 -25.00
CA GLN A 43 5.55 -12.22 -24.49
C GLN A 43 5.23 -12.25 -22.99
N VAL A 44 5.93 -11.46 -22.18
CA VAL A 44 5.63 -11.31 -20.74
C VAL A 44 4.26 -10.67 -20.56
N ASP A 45 3.95 -9.62 -21.33
CA ASP A 45 2.66 -8.94 -21.29
C ASP A 45 1.50 -9.87 -21.68
N ALA A 46 1.65 -10.63 -22.76
CA ALA A 46 0.65 -11.61 -23.19
C ALA A 46 0.45 -12.73 -22.16
N THR A 47 1.53 -13.20 -21.53
CA THR A 47 1.46 -14.24 -20.49
C THR A 47 0.80 -13.69 -19.22
N PHE A 48 1.10 -12.45 -18.85
CA PHE A 48 0.52 -11.79 -17.70
C PHE A 48 -0.98 -11.53 -17.90
N GLN A 49 -1.39 -11.00 -19.05
CA GLN A 49 -2.80 -10.84 -19.40
C GLN A 49 -3.53 -12.18 -19.39
N LYS A 50 -2.93 -13.23 -19.95
CA LYS A 50 -3.49 -14.58 -19.92
C LYS A 50 -3.62 -15.13 -18.50
N GLY A 51 -2.64 -14.85 -17.63
CA GLY A 51 -2.70 -15.20 -16.20
C GLY A 51 -3.80 -14.44 -15.46
N LEU A 52 -3.99 -13.15 -15.76
CA LEU A 52 -5.08 -12.35 -15.18
C LEU A 52 -6.46 -12.85 -15.64
N GLN A 53 -6.60 -13.16 -16.93
CA GLN A 53 -7.83 -13.74 -17.48
C GLN A 53 -8.10 -15.13 -16.89
N GLN A 54 -7.07 -15.98 -16.78
CA GLN A 54 -7.20 -17.29 -16.14
C GLN A 54 -7.51 -17.19 -14.65
N GLN A 55 -7.01 -16.19 -13.93
CA GLN A 55 -7.36 -15.98 -12.53
C GLN A 55 -8.80 -15.48 -12.35
N VAL A 56 -9.31 -14.69 -13.30
CA VAL A 56 -10.74 -14.31 -13.35
C VAL A 56 -11.60 -15.54 -13.65
N ASP A 57 -11.20 -16.37 -14.63
CA ASP A 57 -11.96 -17.56 -15.03
C ASP A 57 -11.83 -18.73 -14.03
N SER A 58 -10.70 -18.86 -13.32
CA SER A 58 -10.49 -19.91 -12.30
C SER A 58 -11.10 -19.55 -10.95
N THR A 59 -11.44 -18.28 -10.71
CA THR A 59 -12.13 -17.81 -9.51
C THR A 59 -13.64 -17.75 -9.72
N HIS A 60 -14.21 -18.73 -10.45
CA HIS A 60 -15.63 -19.08 -10.32
C HIS A 60 -15.88 -19.75 -8.97
N SER A 61 -15.82 -18.94 -7.91
CA SER A 61 -16.42 -19.24 -6.62
C SER A 61 -17.82 -18.59 -6.56
N PRO A 62 -18.84 -19.23 -5.98
CA PRO A 62 -20.23 -18.72 -5.86
C PRO A 62 -20.37 -17.30 -5.30
N LEU A 63 -19.29 -16.72 -4.78
CA LEU A 63 -19.17 -15.33 -4.33
C LEU A 63 -19.23 -14.30 -5.46
N ALA A 64 -18.71 -14.57 -6.66
CA ALA A 64 -18.72 -13.59 -7.77
C ALA A 64 -20.12 -13.41 -8.37
N VAL A 65 -20.88 -14.51 -8.48
CA VAL A 65 -22.29 -14.48 -8.88
C VAL A 65 -23.11 -13.79 -7.79
N SER A 66 -22.88 -14.11 -6.52
CA SER A 66 -23.59 -13.46 -5.41
C SER A 66 -23.29 -11.96 -5.28
N LEU A 67 -22.04 -11.53 -5.53
CA LEU A 67 -21.68 -10.10 -5.58
C LEU A 67 -22.32 -9.39 -6.78
N THR A 68 -22.33 -10.02 -7.96
CA THR A 68 -22.97 -9.45 -9.15
C THR A 68 -24.48 -9.33 -8.96
N ASP A 69 -25.12 -10.35 -8.40
CA ASP A 69 -26.56 -10.34 -8.09
C ASP A 69 -26.90 -9.33 -6.98
N ALA A 70 -26.03 -9.19 -5.97
CA ALA A 70 -26.19 -8.18 -4.92
C ALA A 70 -26.06 -6.76 -5.48
N ILE A 71 -25.08 -6.52 -6.37
CA ILE A 71 -24.88 -5.23 -7.04
C ILE A 71 -26.08 -4.91 -7.95
N HIS A 72 -26.59 -5.90 -8.70
CA HIS A 72 -27.73 -5.71 -9.58
C HIS A 72 -29.02 -5.48 -8.79
N SER A 73 -29.19 -6.16 -7.66
CA SER A 73 -30.30 -5.95 -6.73
C SER A 73 -30.25 -4.59 -6.05
N ALA A 74 -29.08 -4.17 -5.57
CA ALA A 74 -28.88 -2.84 -4.97
C ALA A 74 -29.11 -1.71 -5.99
N SER A 75 -28.68 -1.91 -7.24
CA SER A 75 -28.93 -0.97 -8.34
C SER A 75 -30.41 -0.85 -8.69
N SER A 76 -31.14 -1.98 -8.65
CA SER A 76 -32.59 -2.00 -8.84
C SER A 76 -33.33 -1.26 -7.71
N ILE A 77 -32.98 -1.53 -6.45
CA ILE A 77 -33.54 -0.85 -5.28
C ILE A 77 -33.28 0.66 -5.35
N THR A 78 -32.07 1.06 -5.73
CA THR A 78 -31.72 2.49 -5.88
C THR A 78 -32.57 3.17 -6.96
N ARG A 79 -32.84 2.48 -8.08
CA ARG A 79 -33.72 3.02 -9.12
C ARG A 79 -35.17 3.12 -8.67
N THR A 80 -35.69 2.13 -7.94
CA THR A 80 -37.06 2.18 -7.39
C THR A 80 -37.21 3.32 -6.38
N LEU A 81 -36.27 3.45 -5.44
CA LEU A 81 -36.29 4.56 -4.47
C LEU A 81 -36.16 5.93 -5.15
N SER A 82 -35.34 6.04 -6.20
CA SER A 82 -35.23 7.26 -6.99
C SER A 82 -36.52 7.60 -7.73
N SER A 83 -37.24 6.59 -8.22
CA SER A 83 -38.55 6.76 -8.86
C SER A 83 -39.60 7.18 -7.83
N ASP A 84 -39.63 6.52 -6.67
CA ASP A 84 -40.57 6.82 -5.59
C ASP A 84 -40.33 8.21 -4.99
N VAL A 85 -39.07 8.64 -4.89
CA VAL A 85 -38.70 10.01 -4.48
C VAL A 85 -39.15 11.03 -5.53
N ALA A 86 -38.94 10.75 -6.83
CA ALA A 86 -39.38 11.63 -7.90
C ALA A 86 -40.91 11.77 -7.93
N ASP A 87 -41.64 10.69 -7.69
CA ASP A 87 -43.10 10.69 -7.61
C ASP A 87 -43.63 11.34 -6.31
N GLY A 88 -42.92 11.18 -5.19
CA GLY A 88 -43.17 11.90 -3.95
C GLY A 88 -42.97 13.42 -4.12
N GLN A 89 -41.90 13.84 -4.80
CA GLN A 89 -41.66 15.23 -5.15
C GLN A 89 -42.75 15.77 -6.08
N ARG A 90 -43.17 15.02 -7.09
CA ARG A 90 -44.30 15.42 -7.98
C ARG A 90 -45.61 15.57 -7.21
N LYS A 91 -45.90 14.65 -6.27
CA LYS A 91 -47.10 14.75 -5.41
C LYS A 91 -47.04 15.94 -4.44
N LEU A 92 -45.88 16.24 -3.86
CA LEU A 92 -45.70 17.42 -3.01
C LEU A 92 -45.81 18.72 -3.80
N VAL A 93 -45.26 18.78 -5.01
CA VAL A 93 -45.44 19.93 -5.91
C VAL A 93 -46.91 20.07 -6.33
N ALA A 94 -47.60 18.97 -6.64
CA ALA A 94 -49.03 18.99 -6.94
C ALA A 94 -49.87 19.45 -5.73
N LEU A 95 -49.49 19.08 -4.50
CA LEU A 95 -50.13 19.56 -3.27
C LEU A 95 -49.80 21.03 -2.96
N ALA A 96 -48.58 21.50 -3.27
CA ALA A 96 -48.20 22.90 -3.15
C ALA A 96 -48.94 23.79 -4.17
N VAL A 97 -49.17 23.28 -5.37
CA VAL A 97 -49.97 23.96 -6.41
C VAL A 97 -51.47 23.89 -6.08
N ALA A 98 -51.95 22.80 -5.48
CA ALA A 98 -53.35 22.69 -5.00
C ALA A 98 -53.62 23.50 -3.72
N GLY A 99 -52.59 23.78 -2.90
CA GLY A 99 -52.68 24.57 -1.66
C GLY A 99 -52.71 26.09 -1.85
N ALA A 100 -52.56 26.60 -3.08
CA ALA A 100 -52.54 28.03 -3.35
C ALA A 100 -53.92 28.74 -3.25
N ASN A 101 -54.98 28.04 -2.80
CA ASN A 101 -56.34 28.59 -2.68
C ASN A 101 -56.97 28.58 -1.26
N SER A 102 -56.18 28.55 -0.18
CA SER A 102 -56.68 29.00 1.12
C SER A 102 -55.63 29.77 1.92
N ARG A 103 -55.75 31.11 1.87
CA ARG A 103 -55.10 32.03 2.82
C ARG A 103 -55.62 31.74 4.22
N THR A 104 -54.76 31.52 5.23
CA THR A 104 -54.86 32.05 6.61
C THR A 104 -53.68 31.53 7.48
N GLY A 105 -52.80 32.46 7.90
CA GLY A 105 -52.27 32.66 9.27
C GLY A 105 -51.55 31.55 10.09
N GLY A 106 -50.40 31.93 10.67
CA GLY A 106 -49.87 31.47 11.98
C GLY A 106 -49.02 30.18 11.94
N SER A 107 -47.73 30.20 12.23
CA SER A 107 -47.06 30.33 13.55
C SER A 107 -47.11 29.07 14.44
N LEU A 108 -45.92 28.70 14.94
CA LEU A 108 -45.53 27.70 15.96
C LEU A 108 -45.53 26.20 15.56
N MET A 109 -44.35 25.57 15.49
CA MET A 109 -43.64 24.85 16.58
C MET A 109 -44.05 23.35 16.55
N THR A 110 -43.16 22.37 16.40
CA THR A 110 -42.30 21.84 17.47
C THR A 110 -41.43 20.69 16.89
N GLN A 111 -40.10 20.88 16.95
CA GLN A 111 -39.06 19.91 17.38
C GLN A 111 -38.83 18.54 16.68
N LEU A 112 -37.57 18.08 16.87
CA LEU A 112 -36.94 16.77 16.65
C LEU A 112 -36.14 16.72 15.33
N SER A 113 -34.84 16.39 15.24
CA SER A 113 -33.79 16.11 16.21
C SER A 113 -32.43 16.13 15.46
N ASN A 114 -31.39 16.49 16.20
CA ASN A 114 -29.94 16.32 15.99
C ASN A 114 -29.46 15.27 14.96
N GLY A 115 -28.48 15.63 14.13
CA GLY A 115 -27.66 14.66 13.37
C GLY A 115 -26.82 15.28 12.24
N SER A 116 -25.54 15.54 12.53
CA SER A 116 -24.51 16.00 11.59
C SER A 116 -24.39 15.12 10.35
N ILE A 117 -24.40 15.73 9.15
CA ILE A 117 -23.95 15.11 7.91
C ILE A 117 -23.09 16.14 7.15
N ASP A 118 -21.91 16.42 7.71
CA ASP A 118 -20.85 17.23 7.10
C ASP A 118 -19.81 16.34 6.38
N GLY A 119 -20.18 15.11 6.01
CA GLY A 119 -19.20 14.06 5.68
C GLY A 119 -19.40 13.35 4.35
N PHE A 120 -20.12 13.93 3.37
CA PHE A 120 -20.39 13.17 2.14
C PHE A 120 -20.23 13.89 0.79
N LEU A 121 -19.82 15.16 0.77
CA LEU A 121 -19.56 15.85 -0.51
C LEU A 121 -18.36 16.80 -0.43
N GLU A 122 -17.17 16.25 -0.24
CA GLU A 122 -15.95 16.91 -0.73
C GLU A 122 -15.35 15.99 -1.80
N LYS A 123 -15.89 16.13 -3.02
CA LYS A 123 -15.25 16.87 -4.11
C LYS A 123 -14.14 16.01 -4.73
N ILE A 124 -14.45 15.59 -5.94
CA ILE A 124 -13.53 15.07 -6.96
C ILE A 124 -12.33 16.02 -7.04
N GLU A 125 -11.24 15.66 -6.38
CA GLU A 125 -9.94 16.32 -6.53
C GLU A 125 -8.89 15.29 -6.94
N ALA A 126 -7.99 15.74 -7.81
CA ALA A 126 -6.89 15.02 -8.46
C ALA A 126 -6.13 14.06 -7.52
N PRO A 127 -5.38 13.05 -8.01
CA PRO A 127 -4.77 12.02 -7.18
C PRO A 127 -4.06 12.65 -5.99
N VAL A 128 -4.70 12.56 -4.82
CA VAL A 128 -4.22 13.20 -3.60
C VAL A 128 -2.88 12.55 -3.31
N ASP A 129 -1.84 13.37 -3.31
CA ASP A 129 -0.51 12.95 -2.87
C ASP A 129 -0.69 12.27 -1.50
N PRO A 130 -0.40 10.96 -1.37
CA PRO A 130 -0.70 10.20 -0.17
C PRO A 130 -0.03 10.79 1.08
N THR A 131 1.03 11.59 0.91
CA THR A 131 1.69 12.30 2.00
C THR A 131 0.83 13.42 2.60
N LYS A 132 -0.02 14.10 1.81
CA LYS A 132 -0.87 15.20 2.31
C LYS A 132 -1.90 14.70 3.29
N GLU A 133 -2.56 13.60 2.95
CA GLU A 133 -3.58 13.00 3.82
C GLU A 133 -2.93 12.43 5.08
N LEU A 134 -1.77 11.78 4.96
CA LEU A 134 -1.03 11.32 6.13
C LEU A 134 -0.54 12.46 7.02
N SER A 135 -0.05 13.57 6.45
CA SER A 135 0.32 14.77 7.22
C SER A 135 -0.87 15.33 8.00
N ARG A 136 -2.06 15.35 7.39
CA ARG A 136 -3.30 15.76 8.06
C ARG A 136 -3.62 14.85 9.24
N LEU A 137 -3.58 13.53 9.03
CA LEU A 137 -3.86 12.53 10.09
C LEU A 137 -2.84 12.61 11.24
N VAL A 138 -1.56 12.82 10.94
CA VAL A 138 -0.51 13.00 11.95
C VAL A 138 -0.74 14.28 12.76
N TYR A 139 -1.13 15.38 12.11
CA TYR A 139 -1.46 16.63 12.79
C TYR A 139 -2.70 16.50 13.70
N GLU A 140 -3.71 15.74 13.27
CA GLU A 140 -4.90 15.43 14.07
C GLU A 140 -4.65 14.37 15.17
N HIS A 141 -3.41 13.90 15.33
CA HIS A 141 -3.04 12.82 16.25
C HIS A 141 -3.78 11.49 16.01
N LYS A 142 -4.28 11.28 14.79
CA LYS A 142 -4.95 10.04 14.36
C LYS A 142 -3.95 9.03 13.84
N TYR A 143 -3.09 8.55 14.74
CA TYR A 143 -1.99 7.65 14.38
C TYR A 143 -2.48 6.31 13.83
N GLU A 144 -3.51 5.69 14.42
CA GLU A 144 -4.08 4.43 13.92
C GLU A 144 -4.49 4.52 12.45
N GLU A 145 -5.22 5.58 12.09
CA GLU A 145 -5.68 5.82 10.72
C GLU A 145 -4.51 6.06 9.78
N ALA A 146 -3.51 6.85 10.21
CA ALA A 146 -2.32 7.13 9.41
C ALA A 146 -1.52 5.86 9.11
N PHE A 147 -1.25 5.04 10.14
CA PHE A 147 -0.50 3.79 9.96
C PHE A 147 -1.31 2.76 9.16
N THR A 148 -2.61 2.64 9.41
CA THR A 148 -3.48 1.76 8.62
C THR A 148 -3.48 2.15 7.15
N TYR A 149 -3.60 3.44 6.85
CA TYR A 149 -3.55 3.94 5.48
C TYR A 149 -2.21 3.65 4.81
N ALA A 150 -1.09 3.91 5.50
CA ALA A 150 0.25 3.64 4.96
C ALA A 150 0.50 2.14 4.73
N LEU A 151 0.07 1.28 5.65
CA LEU A 151 0.22 -0.18 5.55
C LEU A 151 -0.67 -0.78 4.45
N GLN A 152 -1.90 -0.29 4.28
CA GLN A 152 -2.81 -0.75 3.21
C GLN A 152 -2.26 -0.47 1.81
N ARG A 153 -1.57 0.65 1.62
CA ARG A 153 -0.95 0.98 0.32
C ARG A 153 0.20 0.05 -0.06
N SER A 154 0.69 -0.77 0.88
CA SER A 154 1.86 -1.66 0.71
C SER A 154 3.10 -0.95 0.17
N ASP A 155 3.16 0.38 0.33
CA ASP A 155 4.25 1.22 -0.16
C ASP A 155 5.25 1.42 0.99
N VAL A 156 6.38 0.74 0.83
CA VAL A 156 7.51 0.76 1.75
C VAL A 156 8.02 2.17 1.99
N TRP A 157 8.06 3.01 0.95
CA TRP A 157 8.56 4.39 1.07
C TRP A 157 7.62 5.24 1.92
N ILE A 158 6.30 5.10 1.74
CA ILE A 158 5.30 5.84 2.53
C ILE A 158 5.40 5.47 4.01
N VAL A 159 5.59 4.19 4.35
CA VAL A 159 5.77 3.75 5.74
C VAL A 159 7.04 4.32 6.34
N SER A 160 8.15 4.29 5.60
CA SER A 160 9.42 4.89 6.06
C SER A 160 9.32 6.41 6.24
N TRP A 161 8.62 7.08 5.32
CA TRP A 161 8.33 8.51 5.41
C TRP A 161 7.48 8.82 6.65
N LEU A 162 6.38 8.08 6.88
CA LEU A 162 5.50 8.27 8.02
C LEU A 162 6.25 8.07 9.34
N CYS A 163 7.02 6.99 9.47
CA CYS A 163 7.87 6.74 10.64
C CYS A 163 8.92 7.83 10.87
N SER A 164 9.33 8.55 9.81
CA SER A 164 10.24 9.70 9.93
C SER A 164 9.54 10.99 10.34
N GLN A 165 8.23 11.11 10.10
CA GLN A 165 7.42 12.26 10.51
C GLN A 165 6.93 12.16 11.96
N VAL A 166 6.79 10.95 12.50
CA VAL A 166 6.21 10.71 13.83
C VAL A 166 7.26 10.29 14.85
N ASP A 167 7.06 10.71 16.11
CA ASP A 167 7.81 10.16 17.23
C ASP A 167 7.23 8.80 17.65
N LEU A 168 7.72 7.72 17.05
CA LEU A 168 7.24 6.37 17.32
C LEU A 168 7.38 6.00 18.80
N GLN A 169 8.43 6.42 19.49
CA GLN A 169 8.59 6.13 20.93
C GLN A 169 7.55 6.86 21.77
N GLY A 170 7.28 8.13 21.48
CA GLY A 170 6.20 8.89 22.13
C GLY A 170 4.83 8.25 21.90
N ILE A 171 4.57 7.73 20.70
CA ILE A 171 3.32 7.03 20.37
C ILE A 171 3.20 5.72 21.16
N LEU A 172 4.26 4.91 21.20
CA LEU A 172 4.25 3.60 21.87
C LEU A 172 4.22 3.70 23.41
N THR A 173 4.67 4.82 23.98
CA THR A 173 4.62 5.10 25.43
C THR A 173 3.35 5.82 25.86
N SER A 174 2.51 6.27 24.93
CA SER A 174 1.22 6.91 25.22
C SER A 174 0.23 5.93 25.85
N ASN A 175 -0.59 6.42 26.79
CA ASN A 175 -1.63 5.63 27.45
C ASN A 175 -2.99 6.35 27.37
N PRO A 176 -4.00 5.81 26.67
CA PRO A 176 -4.00 4.50 26.00
C PRO A 176 -3.10 4.46 24.76
N LEU A 177 -2.58 3.27 24.45
CA LEU A 177 -1.78 3.04 23.25
C LEU A 177 -2.66 3.35 22.02
N PRO A 178 -2.30 4.33 21.18
CA PRO A 178 -3.15 4.77 20.07
C PRO A 178 -3.04 3.87 18.83
N LEU A 179 -2.31 2.75 18.92
CA LEU A 179 -2.12 1.78 17.82
C LEU A 179 -2.68 0.40 18.20
N SER A 180 -3.40 -0.23 17.28
CA SER A 180 -3.87 -1.60 17.44
C SER A 180 -2.74 -2.63 17.31
N GLN A 181 -2.95 -3.81 17.90
CA GLN A 181 -1.98 -4.90 17.82
C GLN A 181 -1.77 -5.40 16.38
N GLY A 182 -2.82 -5.36 15.55
CA GLY A 182 -2.73 -5.66 14.12
C GLY A 182 -1.82 -4.67 13.39
N VAL A 183 -2.00 -3.37 13.62
CA VAL A 183 -1.15 -2.32 13.04
C VAL A 183 0.30 -2.45 13.48
N LEU A 184 0.56 -2.72 14.76
CA LEU A 184 1.93 -2.95 15.25
C LEU A 184 2.59 -4.17 14.59
N LEU A 185 1.87 -5.28 14.46
CA LEU A 185 2.39 -6.50 13.86
C LEU A 185 2.69 -6.31 12.36
N SER A 186 1.79 -5.64 11.64
CA SER A 186 2.00 -5.29 10.23
C SER A 186 3.13 -4.27 10.04
N LEU A 187 3.26 -3.29 10.94
CA LEU A 187 4.38 -2.35 10.93
C LEU A 187 5.71 -3.08 11.13
N LEU A 188 5.79 -3.99 12.11
CA LEU A 188 6.99 -4.80 12.33
C LEU A 188 7.38 -5.59 11.08
N GLN A 189 6.40 -6.23 10.44
CA GLN A 189 6.62 -6.99 9.21
C GLN A 189 7.15 -6.09 8.09
N GLN A 190 6.53 -4.93 7.87
CA GLN A 190 6.92 -4.02 6.79
C GLN A 190 8.33 -3.45 7.00
N LEU A 191 8.68 -3.10 8.26
CA LEU A 191 10.02 -2.65 8.62
C LEU A 191 11.08 -3.74 8.39
N ALA A 192 10.75 -5.01 8.66
CA ALA A 192 11.63 -6.14 8.41
C ALA A 192 11.86 -6.35 6.90
N CYS A 193 10.80 -6.35 6.10
CA CYS A 193 10.86 -6.58 4.66
C CYS A 193 11.80 -5.61 3.94
N ASP A 194 11.88 -4.36 4.39
CA ASP A 194 12.75 -3.33 3.81
C ASP A 194 13.92 -2.92 4.73
N ILE A 195 14.39 -3.82 5.59
CA ILE A 195 15.44 -3.50 6.56
C ILE A 195 16.77 -3.03 5.94
N SER A 196 16.98 -3.26 4.63
CA SER A 196 18.18 -2.83 3.90
C SER A 196 18.30 -1.31 3.73
N ASN A 197 17.17 -0.58 3.74
CA ASN A 197 17.15 0.87 3.62
C ASN A 197 17.05 1.49 5.02
N ASP A 198 17.97 2.37 5.42
CA ASP A 198 18.01 2.97 6.77
C ASP A 198 18.02 1.95 7.93
N THR A 199 18.84 0.91 7.79
CA THR A 199 18.97 -0.23 8.71
C THR A 199 18.97 0.18 10.19
N SER A 200 19.85 1.12 10.59
CA SER A 200 19.99 1.53 11.99
C SER A 200 18.69 2.10 12.57
N ARG A 201 17.99 2.95 11.82
CA ARG A 201 16.74 3.58 12.25
C ARG A 201 15.61 2.56 12.35
N LYS A 202 15.47 1.71 11.33
CA LYS A 202 14.46 0.64 11.31
C LYS A 202 14.67 -0.38 12.42
N LEU A 203 15.91 -0.76 12.73
CA LEU A 203 16.19 -1.64 13.86
C LEU A 203 15.72 -1.05 15.20
N SER A 204 15.89 0.26 15.40
CA SER A 204 15.36 0.95 16.59
C SER A 204 13.84 0.85 16.64
N TRP A 205 13.15 1.22 15.56
CA TRP A 205 11.70 1.16 15.49
C TRP A 205 11.14 -0.25 15.68
N MET A 206 11.80 -1.26 15.11
CA MET A 206 11.43 -2.66 15.27
C MET A 206 11.57 -3.12 16.73
N MET A 207 12.62 -2.71 17.44
CA MET A 207 12.76 -3.03 18.87
C MET A 207 11.59 -2.47 19.67
N ASP A 208 11.27 -1.19 19.47
CA ASP A 208 10.18 -0.54 20.20
C ASP A 208 8.83 -1.20 19.86
N THR A 209 8.61 -1.53 18.59
CA THR A 209 7.39 -2.20 18.12
C THR A 209 7.24 -3.60 18.72
N VAL A 210 8.31 -4.41 18.76
CA VAL A 210 8.23 -5.77 19.33
C VAL A 210 7.91 -5.74 20.82
N VAL A 211 8.43 -4.76 21.58
CA VAL A 211 8.11 -4.61 23.02
C VAL A 211 6.63 -4.26 23.24
N ALA A 212 6.03 -3.50 22.31
CA ALA A 212 4.62 -3.11 22.38
C ALA A 212 3.64 -4.22 21.93
N ILE A 213 4.12 -5.25 21.22
CA ILE A 213 3.30 -6.37 20.76
C ILE A 213 2.91 -7.27 21.95
N LYS A 214 1.61 -7.51 22.08
CA LYS A 214 1.01 -8.41 23.05
C LYS A 214 0.60 -9.71 22.35
N PRO A 215 1.44 -10.75 22.38
CA PRO A 215 1.19 -12.01 21.67
C PRO A 215 -0.13 -12.71 22.06
N SER A 216 -0.61 -12.50 23.29
CA SER A 216 -1.87 -13.06 23.80
C SER A 216 -3.12 -12.31 23.34
N ASP A 217 -2.99 -11.24 22.54
CA ASP A 217 -4.13 -10.50 22.01
C ASP A 217 -4.88 -11.32 20.95
N GLY A 218 -6.18 -11.52 21.17
CA GLY A 218 -7.03 -12.33 20.30
C GLY A 218 -7.12 -11.83 18.85
N MET A 219 -6.89 -10.53 18.60
CA MET A 219 -6.90 -9.96 17.25
C MET A 219 -5.77 -10.51 16.37
N ILE A 220 -4.59 -10.76 16.96
CA ILE A 220 -3.39 -11.17 16.21
C ILE A 220 -2.98 -12.61 16.46
N ALA A 221 -3.64 -13.34 17.36
CA ALA A 221 -3.24 -14.67 17.82
C ALA A 221 -2.95 -15.68 16.68
N MET A 222 -3.70 -15.62 15.58
CA MET A 222 -3.50 -16.51 14.42
C MET A 222 -2.37 -16.06 13.47
N HIS A 223 -1.96 -14.80 13.53
CA HIS A 223 -1.00 -14.19 12.59
C HIS A 223 0.36 -13.89 13.22
N VAL A 224 0.41 -13.72 14.55
CA VAL A 224 1.61 -13.32 15.28
C VAL A 224 2.76 -14.30 15.10
N ARG A 225 2.54 -15.61 15.23
CA ARG A 225 3.61 -16.59 15.10
C ARG A 225 4.21 -16.65 13.69
N PRO A 226 3.43 -16.84 12.61
CA PRO A 226 3.98 -16.85 11.26
C PRO A 226 4.75 -15.57 10.90
N ILE A 227 4.23 -14.41 11.32
CA ILE A 227 4.87 -13.11 11.02
C ILE A 227 6.19 -12.99 11.80
N LEU A 228 6.22 -13.33 13.08
CA LEU A 228 7.45 -13.28 13.87
C LEU A 228 8.52 -14.27 13.36
N ASP A 229 8.12 -15.47 12.94
CA ASP A 229 9.02 -16.44 12.31
C ASP A 229 9.60 -15.90 10.99
N GLN A 230 8.76 -15.24 10.17
CA GLN A 230 9.21 -14.57 8.94
C GLN A 230 10.21 -13.45 9.23
N VAL A 231 9.90 -12.56 10.17
CA VAL A 231 10.79 -11.46 10.58
C VAL A 231 12.12 -12.01 11.10
N TYR A 232 12.09 -13.08 11.90
CA TYR A 232 13.29 -13.75 12.38
C TYR A 232 14.17 -14.26 11.24
N SER A 233 13.56 -14.91 10.23
CA SER A 233 14.27 -15.40 9.04
C SER A 233 14.97 -14.26 8.28
N ILE A 234 14.27 -13.14 8.08
CA ILE A 234 14.83 -11.94 7.43
C ILE A 234 16.03 -11.40 8.23
N LEU A 235 15.90 -11.26 9.54
CA LEU A 235 16.99 -10.79 10.40
C LEU A 235 18.19 -11.74 10.39
N ASN A 236 17.95 -13.05 10.39
CA ASN A 236 19.01 -14.05 10.30
C ASN A 236 19.77 -13.94 8.97
N HIS A 237 19.06 -13.70 7.86
CA HIS A 237 19.69 -13.40 6.58
C HIS A 237 20.53 -12.12 6.64
N GLN A 238 20.04 -11.08 7.32
CA GLN A 238 20.81 -9.84 7.50
C GLN A 238 22.13 -10.06 8.26
N VAL A 239 22.18 -10.96 9.25
CA VAL A 239 23.44 -11.30 9.95
C VAL A 239 24.44 -11.99 9.02
N SER A 240 23.96 -12.76 8.03
CA SER A 240 24.82 -13.50 7.10
C SER A 240 25.48 -12.63 6.02
N LEU A 241 24.97 -11.41 5.80
CA LEU A 241 25.48 -10.50 4.77
C LEU A 241 26.76 -9.76 5.23
N PRO A 242 27.79 -9.65 4.38
CA PRO A 242 28.99 -8.88 4.67
C PRO A 242 28.71 -7.37 4.71
N ASN A 243 29.61 -6.59 5.34
CA ASN A 243 29.60 -5.11 5.42
C ASN A 243 28.60 -4.43 6.38
N LYS A 244 28.10 -5.13 7.41
CA LYS A 244 27.34 -4.48 8.50
C LYS A 244 28.24 -3.99 9.63
N SER A 245 27.87 -2.87 10.24
CA SER A 245 28.56 -2.37 11.42
C SER A 245 28.33 -3.31 12.63
N VAL A 246 29.26 -3.30 13.58
CA VAL A 246 29.15 -4.07 14.82
C VAL A 246 27.90 -3.67 15.63
N SER A 247 27.52 -2.40 15.57
CA SER A 247 26.32 -1.87 16.23
C SER A 247 25.05 -2.48 15.63
N GLU A 248 24.91 -2.48 14.30
CA GLU A 248 23.75 -3.08 13.62
C GLU A 248 23.65 -4.58 13.89
N LEU A 249 24.77 -5.31 13.82
CA LEU A 249 24.79 -6.74 14.14
C LEU A 249 24.37 -7.02 15.59
N SER A 250 24.78 -6.16 16.53
CA SER A 250 24.37 -6.27 17.93
C SER A 250 22.87 -6.02 18.08
N SER A 251 22.35 -4.97 17.44
CA SER A 251 20.92 -4.65 17.43
C SER A 251 20.08 -5.76 16.81
N ILE A 252 20.50 -6.33 15.68
CA ILE A 252 19.83 -7.47 15.04
C ILE A 252 19.78 -8.67 15.99
N ARG A 253 20.89 -9.01 16.66
CA ARG A 253 20.93 -10.14 17.61
C ARG A 253 20.02 -9.91 18.82
N VAL A 254 19.93 -8.69 19.33
CA VAL A 254 19.01 -8.34 20.44
C VAL A 254 17.57 -8.49 19.98
N LEU A 255 17.22 -7.96 18.81
CA LEU A 255 15.88 -8.05 18.24
C LEU A 255 15.46 -9.51 17.99
N MET A 256 16.35 -10.34 17.45
CA MET A 256 16.13 -11.79 17.28
C MET A 256 15.86 -12.50 18.61
N LYS A 257 16.59 -12.15 19.68
CA LYS A 257 16.34 -12.71 21.03
C LYS A 257 14.99 -12.28 21.58
N LEU A 258 14.61 -11.02 21.36
CA LEU A 258 13.32 -10.48 21.80
C LEU A 258 12.18 -11.19 21.08
N ILE A 259 12.25 -11.33 19.75
CA ILE A 259 11.28 -12.09 18.95
C ILE A 259 11.16 -13.54 19.45
N ASN A 260 12.28 -14.23 19.68
CA ASN A 260 12.26 -15.59 20.25
C ASN A 260 11.68 -15.65 21.66
N SER A 261 11.81 -14.59 22.45
CA SER A 261 11.17 -14.50 23.76
C SER A 261 9.65 -14.35 23.61
N THR A 262 9.20 -13.49 22.70
CA THR A 262 7.78 -13.28 22.39
C THR A 262 7.13 -14.55 21.83
N ILE A 263 7.81 -15.26 20.92
CA ILE A 263 7.32 -16.53 20.37
C ILE A 263 7.18 -17.61 21.45
N ARG A 264 8.11 -17.65 22.41
CA ARG A 264 8.05 -18.60 23.54
C ARG A 264 6.95 -18.29 24.54
N GLY A 265 6.47 -17.06 24.57
CA GLY A 265 5.36 -16.62 25.43
C GLY A 265 3.98 -16.79 24.81
N LEU A 266 3.88 -17.30 23.58
CA LEU A 266 2.62 -17.66 22.90
C LEU A 266 2.05 -18.98 23.40
#